data_AF-N2BHN9-F1
#
_entry.id   AF-N2BHN9-F1
#
_cell.length_a   1.000
_cell.length_b   1.000
_cell.length_c   1.000
_cell.angle_alpha   90.00
_cell.angle_beta   90.00
_cell.angle_gamma   90.00
#
_symmetry.space_group_name_H-M   'P 1'
#
loop_
_entity.id
_entity.type
_entity.pdbx_description
1 polymer ?
#
loop_
_entity_poly.entity_id
_entity_poly.type
_entity_poly.pdbx_seq_one_letter_code
_entity_poly.pdbx_strand_id
1 'polypeptide(L)'
;MLKIAHNKKTLVKDGRHFFYLADTCWSAFTNITDEEWDFYLYKRKAQGFNVLQINILPQWDASATELDYKPFVDQDPYRLNDAYFVHAAQMCQKAKQEGFELALVVLWCNYVPGTWASNLLGDGILPFDAIEPYVRKVHEVFTPFEPIYVISGDTDFPQEETKNYYVYAAEILKRLAPDCLYRRIVHAAGDGFQRGLWRDGF
;
A
#
# COMPACT_ATOMS: atom_id res chain seq x y z
N MET A 1 -16.37 6.37 5.21
CA MET A 1 -15.11 6.04 5.92
C MET A 1 -15.22 4.80 6.80
N LEU A 2 -14.23 3.90 6.67
CA LEU A 2 -14.08 2.70 7.48
C LEU A 2 -13.45 3.04 8.84
N LYS A 3 -13.93 2.42 9.93
CA LYS A 3 -13.45 2.66 11.29
C LYS A 3 -13.31 1.37 12.09
N ILE A 4 -12.51 1.40 13.15
CA ILE A 4 -12.46 0.34 14.16
C ILE A 4 -13.72 0.45 15.04
N ALA A 5 -14.43 -0.65 15.22
CA ALA A 5 -15.60 -0.68 16.09
C ALA A 5 -15.21 -0.47 17.57
N HIS A 6 -16.15 -0.03 18.40
CA HIS A 6 -15.92 0.17 19.85
C HIS A 6 -15.36 -1.08 20.57
N ASN A 7 -15.71 -2.28 20.09
CA ASN A 7 -15.20 -3.54 20.62
C ASN A 7 -13.72 -3.83 20.30
N LYS A 8 -13.08 -3.00 19.46
CA LYS A 8 -11.69 -3.13 18.97
C LYS A 8 -11.35 -4.45 18.29
N LYS A 9 -12.36 -5.18 17.80
CA LYS A 9 -12.21 -6.51 17.17
C LYS A 9 -12.76 -6.58 15.75
N THR A 10 -13.62 -5.63 15.37
CA THR A 10 -14.31 -5.62 14.06
C THR A 10 -14.20 -4.26 13.42
N LEU A 11 -14.40 -4.21 12.10
CA LEU A 11 -14.51 -2.96 11.36
C LEU A 11 -15.96 -2.57 11.19
N VAL A 12 -16.22 -1.26 11.12
CA VAL A 12 -17.52 -0.68 10.81
C VAL A 12 -17.38 0.35 9.70
N LYS A 13 -18.35 0.36 8.78
CA LYS A 13 -18.49 1.35 7.72
C LYS A 13 -19.92 1.85 7.73
N ASP A 14 -20.10 3.17 7.79
CA ASP A 14 -21.41 3.83 7.76
C ASP A 14 -22.41 3.25 8.79
N GLY A 15 -21.91 2.96 10.00
CA GLY A 15 -22.68 2.41 11.11
C GLY A 15 -22.99 0.91 11.02
N ARG A 16 -22.54 0.20 9.99
CA ARG A 16 -22.74 -1.24 9.80
C ARG A 16 -21.43 -2.01 9.95
N HIS A 17 -21.53 -3.27 10.39
CA HIS A 17 -20.36 -4.16 10.42
C HIS A 17 -19.79 -4.32 9.01
N PHE A 18 -18.48 -4.20 8.90
CA PHE A 18 -17.73 -4.38 7.67
C PHE A 18 -16.86 -5.64 7.80
N PHE A 19 -17.19 -6.68 7.05
CA PHE A 19 -16.38 -7.87 6.93
C PHE A 19 -15.31 -7.64 5.86
N TYR A 20 -14.03 -7.61 6.26
CA TYR A 20 -12.90 -7.39 5.35
C TYR A 20 -12.68 -8.66 4.51
N LEU A 21 -13.07 -8.64 3.24
CA LEU A 21 -12.82 -9.71 2.27
C LEU A 21 -12.02 -9.14 1.11
N ALA A 22 -10.70 -9.36 1.15
CA ALA A 22 -9.77 -8.75 0.21
C ALA A 22 -9.22 -9.70 -0.83
N ASP A 23 -8.99 -9.18 -2.04
CA ASP A 23 -8.13 -9.79 -3.05
C ASP A 23 -6.81 -9.01 -3.13
N THR A 24 -5.75 -9.68 -3.57
CA THR A 24 -4.39 -9.10 -3.71
C THR A 24 -4.05 -8.87 -5.16
N CYS A 25 -3.83 -7.61 -5.53
CA CYS A 25 -3.46 -7.17 -6.88
C CYS A 25 -2.27 -6.21 -6.79
N TRP A 26 -1.12 -6.74 -6.39
CA TRP A 26 0.01 -5.92 -5.97
C TRP A 26 0.51 -4.96 -7.03
N SER A 27 0.62 -5.42 -8.28
CA SER A 27 1.18 -4.65 -9.40
C SER A 27 0.11 -3.95 -10.25
N ALA A 28 -1.06 -3.62 -9.68
CA ALA A 28 -2.16 -3.04 -10.45
C ALA A 28 -1.74 -1.76 -11.20
N PHE A 29 -0.97 -0.88 -10.55
CA PHE A 29 -0.55 0.41 -11.12
C PHE A 29 0.56 0.32 -12.18
N THR A 30 1.07 -0.88 -12.46
CA THR A 30 2.19 -1.08 -13.40
C THR A 30 1.90 -2.09 -14.49
N ASN A 31 1.08 -3.10 -14.22
CA ASN A 31 0.98 -4.31 -15.04
C ASN A 31 -0.42 -4.58 -15.61
N ILE A 32 -1.36 -3.66 -15.46
CA ILE A 32 -2.75 -3.88 -15.85
C ILE A 32 -3.20 -2.74 -16.77
N THR A 33 -3.73 -3.09 -17.94
CA THR A 33 -4.38 -2.13 -18.85
C THR A 33 -5.71 -1.65 -18.29
N ASP A 34 -6.25 -0.56 -18.83
CA ASP A 34 -7.56 -0.05 -18.39
C ASP A 34 -8.68 -1.09 -18.58
N GLU A 35 -8.69 -1.82 -19.70
CA GLU A 35 -9.70 -2.85 -19.97
C GLU A 35 -9.57 -4.05 -19.03
N GLU A 36 -8.34 -4.48 -18.74
CA GLU A 36 -8.09 -5.56 -17.77
C GLU A 36 -8.47 -5.15 -16.35
N TRP A 37 -8.27 -3.88 -15.98
CA TRP A 37 -8.67 -3.36 -14.68
C TRP A 37 -10.19 -3.39 -14.53
N ASP A 38 -10.93 -2.91 -15.52
CA ASP A 38 -12.39 -2.93 -15.51
C ASP A 38 -12.91 -4.39 -15.41
N PHE A 39 -12.30 -5.32 -16.17
CA PHE A 39 -12.63 -6.74 -16.08
C PHE A 39 -12.32 -7.33 -14.70
N TYR A 40 -11.16 -7.02 -14.14
CA TYR A 40 -10.74 -7.48 -12.82
C TYR A 40 -11.73 -7.00 -11.74
N LEU A 41 -12.06 -5.70 -11.72
CA LEU A 41 -13.02 -5.12 -10.78
C LEU A 41 -14.39 -5.80 -10.87
N TYR A 42 -14.91 -5.99 -12.10
CA TYR A 42 -16.17 -6.70 -12.32
C TYR A 42 -16.12 -8.13 -11.73
N LYS A 43 -15.07 -8.89 -12.04
CA LYS A 43 -14.93 -10.27 -11.58
C LYS A 43 -14.80 -10.38 -10.07
N ARG A 44 -14.01 -9.51 -9.42
CA ARG A 44 -13.81 -9.53 -7.97
C ARG A 44 -15.07 -9.13 -7.21
N LYS A 45 -15.82 -8.18 -7.75
CA LYS A 45 -17.12 -7.78 -7.21
C LYS A 45 -18.13 -8.92 -7.28
N ALA A 46 -18.20 -9.61 -8.42
CA ALA A 46 -19.05 -10.80 -8.59
C ALA A 46 -18.68 -11.96 -7.64
N GLN A 47 -17.42 -12.05 -7.24
CA GLN A 47 -16.92 -13.03 -6.26
C GLN A 47 -17.13 -12.60 -4.80
N GLY A 48 -17.63 -11.38 -4.56
CA GLY A 48 -17.93 -10.86 -3.23
C GLY A 48 -16.77 -10.17 -2.51
N PHE A 49 -15.61 -10.02 -3.15
CA PHE A 49 -14.52 -9.22 -2.60
C PHE A 49 -14.96 -7.75 -2.46
N ASN A 50 -14.53 -7.11 -1.38
CA ASN A 50 -14.88 -5.73 -1.06
C ASN A 50 -13.69 -4.85 -0.68
N VAL A 51 -12.48 -5.41 -0.66
CA VAL A 51 -11.23 -4.68 -0.47
C VAL A 51 -10.21 -5.12 -1.50
N LEU A 52 -9.41 -4.20 -2.02
CA LEU A 52 -8.29 -4.51 -2.92
C LEU A 52 -6.97 -4.12 -2.25
N GLN A 53 -6.03 -5.07 -2.18
CA GLN A 53 -4.67 -4.81 -1.69
C GLN A 53 -3.74 -4.54 -2.87
N ILE A 54 -3.10 -3.36 -2.88
CA ILE A 54 -2.30 -2.87 -4.02
C ILE A 54 -1.04 -2.19 -3.48
N ASN A 55 0.10 -2.37 -4.15
CA ASN A 55 1.31 -1.63 -3.82
C ASN A 55 1.29 -0.28 -4.53
N ILE A 56 1.61 0.80 -3.79
CA ILE A 56 1.73 2.13 -4.40
C ILE A 56 2.99 2.21 -5.26
N LEU A 57 4.10 1.61 -4.81
CA LEU A 57 5.32 1.48 -5.59
C LEU A 57 5.46 0.06 -6.15
N PRO A 58 6.06 -0.14 -7.33
CA PRO A 58 6.27 -1.46 -7.93
C PRO A 58 7.01 -2.41 -6.98
N GLN A 59 6.58 -3.66 -6.89
CA GLN A 59 7.33 -4.70 -6.19
C GLN A 59 8.43 -5.30 -7.07
N TRP A 60 9.44 -5.87 -6.44
CA TRP A 60 10.64 -6.40 -7.10
C TRP A 60 10.39 -7.64 -7.98
N ASP A 61 9.42 -8.47 -7.63
CA ASP A 61 9.04 -9.71 -8.31
C ASP A 61 7.80 -9.55 -9.20
N ALA A 62 7.49 -8.31 -9.61
CA ALA A 62 6.45 -8.06 -10.60
C ALA A 62 6.81 -8.75 -11.93
N SER A 63 5.79 -9.25 -12.64
CA SER A 63 5.99 -9.80 -13.99
C SER A 63 6.48 -8.72 -14.95
N ALA A 64 7.21 -9.12 -16.00
CA ALA A 64 7.53 -8.22 -17.10
C ALA A 64 6.25 -7.71 -17.77
N THR A 65 6.28 -6.46 -18.24
CA THR A 65 5.16 -5.79 -18.89
C THR A 65 5.69 -4.83 -19.96
N GLU A 66 4.92 -4.65 -21.02
CA GLU A 66 5.19 -3.64 -22.06
C GLU A 66 4.63 -2.26 -21.66
N LEU A 67 3.86 -2.17 -20.56
CA LEU A 67 3.37 -0.92 -20.01
C LEU A 67 4.51 -0.16 -19.32
N ASP A 68 4.63 1.14 -19.58
CA ASP A 68 5.74 1.97 -19.08
C ASP A 68 5.29 2.95 -17.97
N TYR A 69 4.74 2.40 -16.89
CA TYR A 69 4.36 3.17 -15.70
C TYR A 69 5.48 3.15 -14.66
N LYS A 70 6.25 4.24 -14.59
CA LYS A 70 7.39 4.39 -13.66
C LYS A 70 7.12 5.43 -12.57
N PRO A 71 7.31 5.12 -11.28
CA PRO A 71 7.06 6.06 -10.19
C PRO A 71 8.12 7.18 -10.07
N PHE A 72 9.30 7.00 -10.68
CA PHE A 72 10.43 7.93 -10.63
C PHE A 72 10.87 8.32 -12.05
N VAL A 73 11.13 9.61 -12.25
CA VAL A 73 11.70 10.13 -13.50
C VAL A 73 13.17 9.79 -13.55
N ASP A 74 13.64 9.21 -14.66
CA ASP A 74 15.04 8.78 -14.85
C ASP A 74 15.58 7.85 -13.74
N GLN A 75 14.69 7.13 -13.05
CA GLN A 75 15.01 6.29 -11.88
C GLN A 75 15.58 7.07 -10.67
N ASP A 76 15.41 8.38 -10.65
CA ASP A 76 15.85 9.22 -9.54
C ASP A 76 14.81 9.21 -8.40
N PRO A 77 15.14 8.67 -7.21
CA PRO A 77 14.20 8.55 -6.09
C PRO A 77 13.75 9.91 -5.53
N TYR A 78 14.43 11.01 -5.87
CA TYR A 78 14.02 12.37 -5.48
C TYR A 78 13.06 13.01 -6.50
N ARG A 79 12.87 12.40 -7.67
CA ARG A 79 12.04 12.92 -8.76
C ARG A 79 10.85 12.00 -9.01
N LEU A 80 9.81 12.16 -8.19
CA LEU A 80 8.54 11.46 -8.37
C LEU A 80 7.89 11.84 -9.71
N ASN A 81 7.38 10.83 -10.42
CA ASN A 81 6.71 11.01 -11.70
C ASN A 81 5.20 11.24 -11.50
N ASP A 82 4.74 12.49 -11.61
CA ASP A 82 3.31 12.81 -11.43
C ASP A 82 2.39 12.03 -12.37
N ALA A 83 2.81 11.69 -13.60
CA ALA A 83 1.99 10.93 -14.53
C ALA A 83 1.66 9.52 -13.98
N TYR A 84 2.60 8.89 -13.28
CA TYR A 84 2.38 7.61 -12.61
C TYR A 84 1.34 7.73 -11.50
N PHE A 85 1.45 8.75 -10.64
CA PHE A 85 0.52 8.95 -9.54
C PHE A 85 -0.88 9.35 -10.02
N VAL A 86 -0.99 10.11 -11.12
CA VAL A 86 -2.27 10.41 -11.77
C VAL A 86 -2.93 9.13 -12.28
N HIS A 87 -2.17 8.26 -12.96
CA HIS A 87 -2.68 6.97 -13.42
C HIS A 87 -3.15 6.09 -12.25
N ALA A 88 -2.32 5.94 -11.20
CA ALA A 88 -2.68 5.19 -10.00
C ALA A 88 -3.95 5.75 -9.31
N ALA A 89 -4.12 7.07 -9.28
CA ALA A 89 -5.31 7.72 -8.74
C ALA A 89 -6.56 7.41 -9.58
N GLN A 90 -6.45 7.40 -10.91
CA GLN A 90 -7.55 7.02 -11.80
C GLN A 90 -7.99 5.57 -11.57
N MET A 91 -7.03 4.64 -11.40
CA MET A 91 -7.34 3.25 -11.06
C MET A 91 -8.02 3.12 -9.70
N CYS A 92 -7.55 3.86 -8.68
CA CYS A 92 -8.20 3.94 -7.37
C CYS A 92 -9.63 4.47 -7.48
N GLN A 93 -9.84 5.53 -8.26
CA GLN A 93 -11.15 6.13 -8.46
C GLN A 93 -12.15 5.14 -9.05
N LYS A 94 -11.77 4.41 -10.10
CA LYS A 94 -12.59 3.34 -10.71
C LYS A 94 -12.95 2.26 -9.67
N ALA A 95 -12.00 1.80 -8.88
CA ALA A 95 -12.26 0.80 -7.84
C ALA A 95 -13.22 1.30 -6.76
N LYS A 96 -13.08 2.55 -6.31
CA LYS A 96 -14.02 3.17 -5.35
C LYS A 96 -15.42 3.31 -5.93
N GLN A 97 -15.55 3.68 -7.21
CA GLN A 97 -16.84 3.76 -7.92
C GLN A 97 -17.54 2.39 -7.98
N GLU A 98 -16.77 1.32 -8.15
CA GLU A 98 -17.29 -0.06 -8.10
C GLU A 98 -17.62 -0.55 -6.68
N GLY A 99 -17.32 0.24 -5.65
CA GLY A 99 -17.69 -0.03 -4.25
C GLY A 99 -16.61 -0.75 -3.44
N PHE A 100 -15.39 -0.88 -3.96
CA PHE A 100 -14.26 -1.44 -3.22
C PHE A 100 -13.72 -0.43 -2.19
N GLU A 101 -13.21 -0.95 -1.08
CA GLU A 101 -12.24 -0.25 -0.26
C GLU A 101 -10.82 -0.56 -0.72
N LEU A 102 -9.89 0.34 -0.44
CA LEU A 102 -8.50 0.22 -0.87
C LEU A 102 -7.61 -0.02 0.34
N ALA A 103 -6.74 -1.03 0.24
CA ALA A 103 -5.66 -1.28 1.18
C ALA A 103 -4.32 -1.06 0.46
N LEU A 104 -3.76 0.13 0.62
CA LEU A 104 -2.61 0.58 -0.17
C LEU A 104 -1.31 0.39 0.60
N VAL A 105 -0.37 -0.34 0.01
CA VAL A 105 0.94 -0.56 0.62
C VAL A 105 1.88 0.59 0.29
N VAL A 106 2.38 1.25 1.34
CA VAL A 106 3.17 2.48 1.25
C VAL A 106 4.63 2.16 0.94
N LEU A 107 5.26 1.26 1.69
CA LEU A 107 6.64 0.82 1.44
C LEU A 107 6.70 -0.70 1.41
N TRP A 108 7.06 -1.26 0.25
CA TRP A 108 7.39 -2.68 0.13
C TRP A 108 8.86 -2.91 0.52
N CYS A 109 9.20 -4.14 0.94
CA CYS A 109 10.50 -4.46 1.53
C CYS A 109 11.71 -4.12 0.64
N ASN A 110 11.56 -4.13 -0.69
CA ASN A 110 12.64 -3.80 -1.62
C ASN A 110 13.12 -2.34 -1.55
N TYR A 111 12.28 -1.41 -1.08
CA TYR A 111 12.63 0.02 -0.94
C TYR A 111 13.30 0.37 0.39
N VAL A 112 13.45 -0.60 1.30
CA VAL A 112 13.89 -0.36 2.69
C VAL A 112 15.18 -1.15 2.96
N PRO A 113 16.21 -0.55 3.57
CA PRO A 113 17.48 -1.24 3.81
C PRO A 113 17.34 -2.37 4.84
N GLY A 114 18.21 -3.37 4.70
CA GLY A 114 18.36 -4.47 5.63
C GLY A 114 17.27 -5.54 5.55
N THR A 115 16.29 -5.43 4.65
CA THR A 115 15.29 -6.47 4.40
C THR A 115 15.89 -7.60 3.56
N TRP A 116 15.27 -8.79 3.59
CA TRP A 116 15.71 -9.90 2.76
C TRP A 116 15.68 -9.55 1.26
N ALA A 117 14.69 -8.77 0.81
CA ALA A 117 14.53 -8.40 -0.60
C ALA A 117 15.56 -7.34 -1.03
N SER A 118 15.80 -6.32 -0.23
CA SER A 118 16.81 -5.31 -0.58
C SER A 118 18.22 -5.87 -0.55
N ASN A 119 18.50 -6.85 0.33
CA ASN A 119 19.77 -7.58 0.32
C ASN A 119 19.95 -8.47 -0.93
N LEU A 120 18.86 -8.95 -1.55
CA LEU A 120 18.92 -9.75 -2.77
C LEU A 120 19.16 -8.89 -4.03
N LEU A 121 18.51 -7.73 -4.09
CA LEU A 121 18.49 -6.87 -5.29
C LEU A 121 19.66 -5.89 -5.35
N GLY A 122 20.19 -5.44 -4.21
CA GLY A 122 21.31 -4.52 -4.10
C GLY A 122 20.99 -3.05 -4.45
N ASP A 123 20.04 -2.81 -5.36
CA ASP A 123 19.66 -1.48 -5.84
C ASP A 123 18.17 -1.15 -5.60
N GLY A 124 17.79 0.13 -5.69
CA GLY A 124 16.40 0.60 -5.59
C GLY A 124 15.88 0.90 -4.18
N ILE A 125 16.75 0.84 -3.17
CA ILE A 125 16.44 1.32 -1.82
C ILE A 125 16.20 2.84 -1.87
N LEU A 126 15.12 3.32 -1.27
CA LEU A 126 14.88 4.76 -1.15
C LEU A 126 15.88 5.36 -0.15
N PRO A 127 16.54 6.48 -0.49
CA PRO A 127 17.23 7.28 0.51
C PRO A 127 16.28 7.72 1.63
N PHE A 128 16.77 7.78 2.87
CA PHE A 128 15.93 8.07 4.04
C PHE A 128 15.23 9.44 3.94
N ASP A 129 15.90 10.44 3.40
CA ASP A 129 15.38 11.80 3.18
C ASP A 129 14.39 11.87 2.00
N ALA A 130 14.39 10.90 1.09
CA ALA A 130 13.37 10.78 0.04
C ALA A 130 12.02 10.23 0.56
N ILE A 131 11.98 9.66 1.77
CA ILE A 131 10.76 9.09 2.37
C ILE A 131 9.69 10.16 2.62
N GLU A 132 10.06 11.33 3.16
CA GLU A 132 9.07 12.36 3.47
C GLU A 132 8.41 12.95 2.20
N PRO A 133 9.17 13.37 1.15
CA PRO A 133 8.59 13.79 -0.12
C PRO A 133 7.65 12.74 -0.73
N TYR A 134 8.07 11.47 -0.72
CA TYR A 134 7.24 10.36 -1.20
C TYR A 134 5.95 10.21 -0.40
N VAL A 135 6.02 10.17 0.94
CA VAL A 135 4.83 10.01 1.79
C VAL A 135 3.88 11.20 1.67
N ARG A 136 4.38 12.41 1.44
CA ARG A 136 3.55 13.58 1.14
C ARG A 136 2.80 13.44 -0.19
N LYS A 137 3.45 12.92 -1.23
CA LYS A 137 2.79 12.59 -2.50
C LYS A 137 1.74 11.50 -2.29
N VAL A 138 2.02 10.48 -1.48
CA VAL A 138 1.05 9.43 -1.12
C VAL A 138 -0.19 10.02 -0.44
N HIS A 139 0.00 10.94 0.50
CA HIS A 139 -1.10 11.64 1.15
C HIS A 139 -1.93 12.45 0.13
N GLU A 140 -1.27 13.33 -0.63
CA GLU A 140 -1.90 14.20 -1.63
C GLU A 140 -2.78 13.40 -2.60
N VAL A 141 -2.26 12.28 -3.09
CA VAL A 141 -2.88 11.50 -4.17
C VAL A 141 -3.93 10.53 -3.63
N PHE A 142 -3.62 9.81 -2.54
CA PHE A 142 -4.42 8.65 -2.15
C PHE A 142 -5.33 8.87 -0.93
N THR A 143 -5.03 9.82 -0.04
CA THR A 143 -5.89 10.09 1.13
C THR A 143 -7.33 10.47 0.76
N PRO A 144 -7.61 11.19 -0.35
CA PRO A 144 -8.98 11.46 -0.78
C PRO A 144 -9.85 10.21 -1.01
N PHE A 145 -9.25 9.03 -1.21
CA PHE A 145 -9.98 7.77 -1.37
C PHE A 145 -10.28 7.06 -0.03
N GLU A 146 -9.87 7.64 1.10
CA GLU A 146 -9.99 7.09 2.46
C GLU A 146 -9.44 5.65 2.59
N PRO A 147 -8.21 5.35 2.11
CA PRO A 147 -7.69 3.99 2.11
C PRO A 147 -7.34 3.51 3.52
N ILE A 148 -7.20 2.20 3.65
CA ILE A 148 -6.44 1.59 4.72
C ILE A 148 -4.98 1.63 4.29
N TYR A 149 -4.15 2.43 4.96
CA TYR A 149 -2.72 2.44 4.70
C TYR A 149 -2.06 1.22 5.32
N VAL A 150 -1.36 0.47 4.49
CA VAL A 150 -0.51 -0.65 4.89
C VAL A 150 0.93 -0.15 4.83
N ILE A 151 1.53 0.14 5.98
CA ILE A 151 2.82 0.83 6.02
C ILE A 151 3.95 -0.01 5.41
N SER A 152 3.91 -1.32 5.63
CA SER A 152 4.98 -2.26 5.27
C SER A 152 4.47 -3.41 4.40
N GLY A 153 5.36 -3.98 3.59
CA GLY A 153 5.12 -5.19 2.81
C GLY A 153 6.26 -6.18 2.97
N ASP A 154 5.91 -7.44 3.25
CA ASP A 154 6.81 -8.60 3.22
C ASP A 154 8.17 -8.44 3.93
N THR A 155 8.14 -7.93 5.17
CA THR A 155 9.33 -7.67 6.00
C THR A 155 9.18 -8.22 7.42
N ASP A 156 10.28 -8.70 8.00
CA ASP A 156 10.41 -9.20 9.37
C ASP A 156 11.00 -8.17 10.36
N PHE A 157 11.25 -6.94 9.92
CA PHE A 157 11.83 -5.84 10.71
C PHE A 157 13.18 -6.19 11.38
N PRO A 158 14.18 -6.62 10.60
CA PRO A 158 15.37 -7.29 11.13
C PRO A 158 16.32 -6.35 11.87
N GLN A 159 16.31 -5.05 11.56
CA GLN A 159 17.25 -4.06 12.07
C GLN A 159 16.54 -2.77 12.51
N GLU A 160 17.18 -1.99 13.39
CA GLU A 160 16.64 -0.69 13.83
C GLU A 160 16.52 0.30 12.67
N GLU A 161 17.48 0.31 11.75
CA GLU A 161 17.40 1.14 10.54
C GLU A 161 16.15 0.81 9.72
N THR A 162 15.88 -0.47 9.43
CA THR A 162 14.67 -0.90 8.73
C THR A 162 13.39 -0.40 9.44
N LYS A 163 13.35 -0.51 10.78
CA LYS A 163 12.19 -0.04 11.56
C LYS A 163 12.02 1.47 11.44
N ASN A 164 13.12 2.23 11.47
CA ASN A 164 13.09 3.69 11.37
C ASN A 164 12.44 4.16 10.07
N TYR A 165 12.71 3.51 8.94
CA TYR A 165 12.05 3.83 7.66
C TYR A 165 10.52 3.71 7.75
N TYR A 166 10.01 2.56 8.25
CA TYR A 166 8.58 2.33 8.36
C TYR A 166 7.91 3.21 9.41
N VAL A 167 8.55 3.42 10.56
CA VAL A 167 8.03 4.29 11.62
C VAL A 167 7.95 5.72 11.13
N TYR A 168 9.02 6.24 10.52
CA TYR A 168 9.07 7.60 10.00
C TYR A 168 7.99 7.85 8.93
N ALA A 169 7.85 6.92 7.96
CA ALA A 169 6.80 7.00 6.96
C ALA A 169 5.39 7.02 7.59
N ALA A 170 5.16 6.17 8.59
CA ALA A 170 3.87 6.07 9.24
C ALA A 170 3.53 7.27 10.13
N GLU A 171 4.52 7.86 10.82
CA GLU A 171 4.34 9.07 11.63
C GLU A 171 3.94 10.27 10.77
N ILE A 172 4.61 10.47 9.63
CA ILE A 172 4.28 11.52 8.67
C ILE A 172 2.85 11.31 8.16
N LEU A 173 2.52 10.10 7.72
CA LEU A 173 1.22 9.83 7.12
C LEU A 173 0.08 9.94 8.15
N LYS A 174 0.28 9.45 9.38
CA LYS A 174 -0.68 9.62 10.49
C LYS A 174 -0.92 11.08 10.84
N ARG A 175 0.10 11.93 10.75
CA ARG A 175 -0.03 13.38 10.97
C ARG A 175 -0.82 14.07 9.86
N LEU A 176 -0.64 13.64 8.61
CA LEU A 176 -1.30 14.22 7.44
C LEU A 176 -2.73 13.68 7.23
N ALA A 177 -2.97 12.41 7.53
CA ALA A 177 -4.23 11.70 7.32
C ALA A 177 -4.70 10.97 8.61
N PRO A 178 -4.98 11.71 9.70
CA PRO A 178 -5.30 11.11 11.00
C PRO A 178 -6.59 10.28 11.00
N ASP A 179 -7.49 10.52 10.05
CA ASP A 179 -8.78 9.84 9.96
C ASP A 179 -8.73 8.51 9.19
N CYS A 180 -7.63 8.23 8.49
CA CYS A 180 -7.44 6.95 7.79
C CYS A 180 -7.09 5.81 8.76
N LEU A 181 -7.34 4.56 8.34
CA LEU A 181 -6.91 3.38 9.08
C LEU A 181 -5.48 2.98 8.69
N TYR A 182 -4.74 2.46 9.66
CA TYR A 182 -3.36 2.03 9.48
C TYR A 182 -3.17 0.58 9.93
N ARG A 183 -2.41 -0.19 9.15
CA ARG A 183 -1.91 -1.51 9.54
C ARG A 183 -0.48 -1.70 9.06
N ARG A 184 0.16 -2.75 9.58
CA ARG A 184 1.42 -3.28 9.07
C ARG A 184 1.22 -4.71 8.59
N ILE A 185 2.00 -5.12 7.59
CA ILE A 185 2.15 -6.53 7.22
C ILE A 185 3.57 -6.95 7.61
N VAL A 186 3.68 -8.13 8.22
CA VAL A 186 4.93 -8.74 8.64
C VAL A 186 5.14 -10.01 7.81
N HIS A 187 6.34 -10.23 7.28
CA HIS A 187 6.73 -11.51 6.71
C HIS A 187 6.78 -12.54 7.84
N ALA A 188 5.94 -13.56 7.77
CA ALA A 188 6.05 -14.72 8.64
C ALA A 188 7.02 -15.71 7.98
N ALA A 189 8.32 -15.54 8.22
CA ALA A 189 9.22 -16.67 8.08
C ALA A 189 8.70 -17.79 9.01
N GLY A 190 8.75 -19.04 8.54
CA GLY A 190 8.13 -20.20 9.20
C GLY A 190 8.30 -20.22 10.73
N ASP A 191 7.24 -20.67 11.38
CA ASP A 191 7.07 -20.85 12.83
C ASP A 191 6.80 -19.57 13.65
N GLY A 192 5.64 -18.95 13.41
CA GLY A 192 5.06 -18.04 14.40
C GLY A 192 3.86 -17.26 13.89
N PHE A 193 2.67 -17.66 14.31
CA PHE A 193 1.43 -16.91 14.10
C PHE A 193 1.49 -15.57 14.86
N GLN A 194 2.13 -14.56 14.26
CA GLN A 194 2.19 -13.21 14.82
C GLN A 194 0.92 -12.45 14.42
N ARG A 195 0.08 -12.18 15.43
CA ARG A 195 -1.23 -11.54 15.30
C ARG A 195 -1.13 -10.23 14.50
N GLY A 196 -1.87 -10.14 13.39
CA GLY A 196 -2.21 -8.87 12.77
C GLY A 196 -3.00 -8.02 13.77
N LEU A 197 -2.30 -7.18 14.52
CA LEU A 197 -2.90 -6.28 15.49
C LEU A 197 -3.21 -4.95 14.79
N TRP A 198 -4.50 -4.67 14.63
CA TRP A 198 -4.97 -3.29 14.50
C TRP A 198 -4.66 -2.59 15.82
N ARG A 199 -3.70 -1.66 15.83
CA ARG A 199 -3.38 -0.85 17.02
C ARG A 199 -3.65 0.62 16.73
N ASP A 200 -4.36 1.26 17.65
CA ASP A 200 -4.32 2.71 17.82
C ASP A 200 -2.93 3.04 18.40
N GLY A 201 -2.03 3.58 17.59
CA GLY A 201 -0.69 4.04 18.03
C GLY A 201 0.46 3.03 17.85
N PHE A 202 1.65 3.57 17.61
CA PHE A 202 2.93 2.85 17.64
C PHE A 202 3.43 2.75 19.09
#